data_AF-A0A2N2H5R6-F1
#
_entry.id   AF-A0A2N2H5R6-F1
#
_cell.length_a   1.000
_cell.length_b   1.000
_cell.length_c   1.000
_cell.angle_alpha   90.00
_cell.angle_beta   90.00
_cell.angle_gamma   90.00
#
_symmetry.space_group_name_H-M   'P 1'
#
loop_
_entity.id
_entity.type
_entity.pdbx_description
1 polymer ?
#
loop_
_entity_poly.entity_id
_entity_poly.type
_entity_poly.pdbx_seq_one_letter_code
_entity_poly.pdbx_strand_id
1 'polypeptide(L)' 'MTLVSTCELDGVNPEDYLKEVLVRVSNATTPEQIAYLRPHNYKPLTAAA' A
#
# COMPACT_ATOMS: atom_id res chain seq x y z
N MET A 1 2.73 -14.52 -9.16
CA MET A 1 2.40 -13.08 -9.11
C MET A 1 3.25 -12.46 -8.02
N THR A 2 4.02 -11.43 -8.33
CA THR A 2 4.89 -10.74 -7.35
C THR A 2 4.22 -9.46 -6.88
N LEU A 3 4.62 -8.94 -5.72
CA LEU A 3 4.14 -7.64 -5.25
C LEU A 3 4.40 -6.53 -6.28
N VAL A 4 5.59 -6.55 -6.87
CA VAL A 4 6.02 -5.60 -7.91
C VAL A 4 5.05 -5.62 -9.10
N SER A 5 4.78 -6.80 -9.67
CA SER A 5 3.88 -6.92 -10.81
C SER A 5 2.44 -6.50 -10.48
N THR A 6 1.97 -6.74 -9.25
CA THR A 6 0.63 -6.26 -8.83
C THR A 6 0.61 -4.74 -8.74
N CYS A 7 1.62 -4.12 -8.12
CA CYS A 7 1.70 -2.65 -8.02
C CYS A 7 1.77 -2.00 -9.40
N GLU A 8 2.57 -2.55 -10.32
CA GLU A 8 2.68 -2.08 -11.71
C GLU A 8 1.34 -2.14 -12.45
N LEU A 9 0.59 -3.23 -12.31
CA LEU A 9 -0.75 -3.38 -12.90
C LEU A 9 -1.75 -2.36 -12.37
N ASP A 10 -1.64 -2.02 -11.09
CA ASP A 10 -2.51 -1.05 -10.41
C ASP A 10 -2.02 0.41 -10.57
N GLY A 11 -0.95 0.67 -11.33
CA GLY A 11 -0.40 2.01 -11.54
C GLY A 11 0.29 2.60 -10.30
N VAL A 12 0.68 1.76 -9.36
CA VAL A 12 1.31 2.13 -8.09
C VAL A 12 2.82 1.91 -8.17
N ASN A 13 3.61 2.90 -7.74
CA ASN A 13 5.05 2.71 -7.58
C ASN A 13 5.34 1.69 -6.46
N PRO A 14 6.04 0.56 -6.75
CA PRO A 14 6.26 -0.49 -5.76
C PRO A 14 7.09 -0.04 -4.55
N GLU A 15 8.05 0.87 -4.74
CA GLU A 15 8.93 1.34 -3.67
C GLU A 15 8.17 2.27 -2.72
N ASP A 16 7.39 3.21 -3.26
CA ASP A 16 6.57 4.13 -2.47
C ASP A 16 5.48 3.38 -1.70
N TYR A 17 4.83 2.42 -2.36
CA TYR A 17 3.90 1.50 -1.72
C TYR A 17 4.56 0.77 -0.55
N LEU A 18 5.74 0.18 -0.76
CA LEU A 18 6.40 -0.61 0.27
C LEU A 18 6.80 0.25 1.48
N LYS A 19 7.35 1.44 1.24
CA LYS A 19 7.71 2.40 2.30
C LYS A 19 6.50 2.75 3.16
N GLU A 20 5.37 3.07 2.54
CA GLU A 20 4.16 3.49 3.24
C GLU A 20 3.45 2.33 3.94
N VAL A 21 3.32 1.19 3.27
CA VAL A 21 2.63 0.02 3.80
C VAL A 21 3.36 -0.60 4.98
N LEU A 22 4.70 -0.65 4.98
CA LEU A 22 5.46 -1.16 6.13
C LEU A 22 5.19 -0.35 7.41
N VAL A 23 5.07 0.98 7.28
CA VAL A 23 4.74 1.86 8.41
C VAL A 23 3.28 1.69 8.84
N ARG A 24 2.34 1.52 7.91
CA ARG A 24 0.92 1.37 8.27
C ARG A 24 0.58 0.00 8.83
N VAL A 25 1.21 -1.07 8.32
CA VAL A 25 1.04 -2.43 8.84
C VAL A 25 1.53 -2.54 10.28
N SER A 26 2.66 -1.91 10.63
CA SER A 26 3.18 -1.94 12.01
C SER A 26 2.27 -1.22 13.01
N ASN A 27 1.42 -0.30 12.53
CA ASN A 27 0.45 0.44 13.33
C ASN A 27 -1.00 -0.09 13.18
N ALA A 28 -1.23 -1.10 12.36
CA ALA A 28 -2.57 -1.64 12.12
C ALA A 28 -3.03 -2.47 13.32
N THR A 29 -4.19 -2.12 13.87
CA THR A 29 -4.82 -2.82 15.00
C THR A 29 -6.00 -3.68 14.56
N THR A 30 -6.49 -3.52 13.33
CA THR A 30 -7.61 -4.31 12.81
C THR A 30 -7.32 -4.94 11.44
N PRO A 31 -7.93 -6.10 11.13
CA PRO A 31 -7.79 -6.74 9.82
C PRO A 31 -8.25 -5.86 8.65
N GLU A 32 -9.25 -5.00 8.86
CA GLU A 32 -9.77 -4.09 7.83
C GLU A 32 -8.72 -3.07 7.42
N GLN A 33 -7.95 -2.54 8.38
CA GLN A 33 -6.85 -1.60 8.09
C GLN A 33 -5.80 -2.25 7.18
N ILE A 34 -5.49 -3.53 7.39
CA ILE A 34 -4.57 -4.29 6.52
C ILE A 34 -5.18 -4.52 5.13
N ALA A 35 -6.50 -4.77 5.05
CA ALA A 35 -7.19 -5.02 3.78
C ALA A 35 -7.13 -3.82 2.81
N TYR A 36 -7.16 -2.59 3.34
CA TYR A 36 -6.99 -1.34 2.58
C TYR A 36 -5.56 -1.10 2.10
N LEU A 37 -4.56 -1.77 2.69
CA LEU A 37 -3.17 -1.64 2.29
C LEU A 37 -2.78 -2.56 1.14
N ARG A 38 -3.68 -3.45 0.68
CA ARG A 38 -3.40 -4.31 -0.47
C ARG A 38 -3.25 -3.45 -1.74
N PRO A 39 -2.38 -3.81 -2.71
CA PRO A 39 -2.05 -2.96 -3.85
C PRO A 39 -3.26 -2.42 -4.62
N HIS A 40 -4.24 -3.28 -4.91
CA HIS A 40 -5.47 -2.92 -5.64
C HIS A 40 -6.43 -2.00 -4.85
N ASN A 41 -6.28 -1.87 -3.53
CA ASN A 41 -7.07 -0.96 -2.70
C ASN A 41 -6.23 0.23 -2.19
N TYR A 42 -4.94 0.23 -2.51
CA TYR A 42 -3.98 1.16 -1.94
C TYR A 42 -4.29 2.58 -2.39
N LYS A 43 -4.40 3.45 -1.40
CA LYS A 43 -4.48 4.89 -1.61
C LYS A 43 -3.28 5.52 -0.91
N PRO A 44 -2.35 6.15 -1.66
CA PRO A 44 -1.27 6.89 -1.03
C PRO A 44 -1.89 7.96 -0.14
N LEU A 45 -1.29 8.22 1.02
CA LEU A 45 -1.62 9.45 1.72
C LEU A 45 -1.12 10.55 0.79
N THR A 46 -2.04 11.23 0.10
CA THR A 46 -1.72 12.44 -0.64
C THR A 46 -0.86 13.29 0.28
N ALA A 47 0.40 13.52 -0.10
CA ALA A 47 1.22 14.52 0.55
C ALA A 47 0.37 15.79 0.51
N ALA A 48 -0.10 16.25 1.67
CA ALA A 48 -0.75 17.54 1.76
C ALA A 48 0.25 18.55 1.17
N ALA A 49 -0.17 19.22 0.10
CA ALA A 49 0.55 20.34 -0.47
C ALA A 49 0.64 21.48 0.54
#